data_AF-F9PAV2-F1
#
_entry.id   AF-F9PAV2-F1
#
_cell.length_a   1.000
_cell.length_b   1.000
_cell.length_c   1.000
_cell.angle_alpha   90.00
_cell.angle_beta   90.00
_cell.angle_gamma   90.00
#
_symmetry.space_group_name_H-M   'P 1'
#
loop_
_entity.id
_entity.type
_entity.pdbx_description
1 polymer ?
#
loop_
_entity_poly.entity_id
_entity_poly.type
_entity_poly.pdbx_seq_one_letter_code
_entity_poly.pdbx_strand_id
1 'polypeptide(L)'
;MARDSVMTVVKAGGQYQVVIGNHVPDVYAAVLAVGGVQGQGAGTVEAHEEAVKKNPLDAFIDFQPFLGPLAAAGIIKGVVAILTATLGWTAKNNGVALVLTAAGDGFFQFLPIMIALNAAHKFKMNDFTALAIEAALVYPNLEATMTALGKVGAVNFFGIPLGLPTGDYLSTVIPAILAVWVASHIEKFMKKITPDFVKVFMVSFVTLILQYL
;
A
#
# COMPACT_ATOMS: atom_id res chain seq x y z
N MET A 1 24.35 -15.09 29.53
CA MET A 1 24.83 -13.86 28.86
C MET A 1 23.63 -13.00 28.49
N ALA A 2 23.39 -11.93 29.24
CA ALA A 2 22.38 -10.93 28.91
C ALA A 2 22.83 -10.18 27.64
N ARG A 3 21.92 -9.97 26.67
CA ARG A 3 22.19 -9.18 25.47
C ARG A 3 21.55 -7.80 25.62
N ASP A 4 22.36 -6.76 25.44
CA ASP A 4 22.14 -5.32 25.67
C ASP A 4 20.97 -4.65 24.90
N SER A 5 20.01 -5.41 24.37
CA SER A 5 18.94 -4.86 23.51
C SER A 5 17.52 -5.29 23.88
N VAL A 6 17.35 -6.00 25.00
CA VAL A 6 16.04 -6.42 25.51
C VAL A 6 15.66 -5.51 26.67
N MET A 7 14.68 -4.63 26.48
CA MET A 7 14.31 -3.64 27.50
C MET A 7 13.54 -4.26 28.66
N THR A 8 12.65 -5.23 28.41
CA THR A 8 11.97 -6.04 29.44
C THR A 8 11.32 -7.27 28.78
N VAL A 9 11.30 -8.40 29.48
CA VAL A 9 10.45 -9.56 29.15
C VAL A 9 9.31 -9.58 30.17
N VAL A 10 8.09 -9.29 29.72
CA VAL A 10 6.89 -9.42 30.57
C VAL A 10 6.27 -10.78 30.30
N LYS A 11 6.12 -11.58 31.36
CA LYS A 11 5.44 -12.87 31.29
C LYS A 11 4.01 -12.70 31.80
N ALA A 12 3.04 -12.77 30.89
CA ALA A 12 1.62 -12.78 31.22
C ALA A 12 0.91 -13.86 30.38
N GLY A 13 0.04 -14.66 31.00
CA GLY A 13 -0.89 -15.55 30.28
C GLY A 13 -0.28 -16.68 29.44
N GLY A 14 0.95 -17.13 29.71
CA GLY A 14 1.58 -18.22 28.96
C GLY A 14 2.26 -17.82 27.64
N GLN A 15 2.31 -16.53 27.33
CA GLN A 15 3.02 -15.98 26.18
C GLN A 15 4.20 -15.10 26.64
N TYR A 16 5.29 -15.12 25.87
CA TYR A 16 6.47 -14.28 26.11
C TYR A 16 6.34 -13.00 25.27
N GLN A 17 6.11 -11.84 25.92
CA GLN A 17 6.16 -10.55 25.26
C GLN A 17 7.56 -9.95 25.44
N VAL A 18 8.34 -9.94 24.36
CA VAL A 18 9.65 -9.30 24.32
C VAL A 18 9.43 -7.87 23.82
N VAL A 19 9.62 -6.88 24.70
CA VAL A 19 9.56 -5.47 24.33
C VAL A 19 10.94 -5.07 23.80
N ILE A 20 11.03 -4.94 22.49
CA ILE A 20 12.22 -4.47 21.78
C ILE A 20 11.98 -3.00 21.46
N GLY A 21 12.96 -2.13 21.73
CA GLY A 21 12.87 -0.69 21.40
C GLY A 21 12.85 -0.44 19.88
N ASN A 22 13.30 0.73 19.42
CA ASN A 22 13.24 1.16 18.00
C ASN A 22 13.88 0.20 16.96
N HIS A 23 14.54 -0.89 17.39
CA HIS A 23 15.15 -1.93 16.56
C HIS A 23 14.22 -3.11 16.22
N VAL A 24 12.90 -3.02 16.49
CA VAL A 24 11.93 -4.10 16.19
C VAL A 24 12.07 -4.68 14.77
N PRO A 25 12.22 -3.87 13.69
CA PRO A 25 12.31 -4.42 12.34
C PRO A 25 13.57 -5.27 12.10
N ASP A 26 14.70 -4.85 12.68
CA ASP A 26 15.99 -5.52 12.50
C ASP A 26 16.04 -6.85 13.25
N VAL A 27 15.47 -6.87 14.47
CA VAL A 27 15.36 -8.10 15.26
C VAL A 27 14.31 -9.04 14.66
N TYR A 28 13.19 -8.51 14.13
CA TYR A 28 12.21 -9.33 13.41
C TYR A 28 12.85 -10.02 12.19
N ALA A 29 13.65 -9.31 11.40
CA ALA A 29 14.38 -9.90 10.27
C ALA A 29 15.39 -10.97 10.73
N ALA A 30 16.12 -10.73 11.82
CA ALA A 30 17.07 -11.70 12.39
C ALA A 30 16.37 -12.96 12.95
N VAL A 31 15.20 -12.79 13.57
CA VAL A 31 14.38 -13.89 14.10
C VAL A 31 13.80 -14.73 12.96
N LEU A 32 13.31 -14.11 11.90
CA LEU A 32 12.85 -14.83 10.70
C LEU A 32 14.00 -15.61 10.02
N ALA A 33 15.21 -15.03 9.97
CA ALA A 33 16.38 -15.68 9.37
C ALA A 33 16.87 -16.91 10.16
N VAL A 34 16.72 -16.91 11.49
CA VAL A 34 17.17 -18.02 12.36
C VAL A 34 16.06 -19.03 12.63
N GLY A 35 14.80 -18.59 12.66
CA GLY A 35 13.65 -19.40 13.06
C GLY A 35 13.06 -20.27 11.96
N GLY A 36 13.43 -20.09 10.69
CA GLY A 36 12.85 -20.84 9.56
C GLY A 36 11.34 -20.62 9.37
N VAL A 37 10.76 -19.66 10.10
CA VAL A 37 9.34 -19.30 9.99
C VAL A 37 9.22 -18.36 8.79
N GLN A 38 8.66 -18.84 7.69
CA GLN A 38 8.15 -17.96 6.65
C GLN A 38 7.13 -17.03 7.31
N GLY A 39 7.36 -15.72 7.25
CA GLY A 39 6.49 -14.73 7.87
C GLY A 39 5.05 -14.90 7.39
N GLN A 40 4.21 -15.48 8.24
CA GLN A 40 2.77 -15.57 8.01
C GLN A 40 2.16 -14.19 8.30
N GLY A 41 2.22 -13.32 7.29
CA GLY A 41 1.25 -12.24 7.14
C GLY A 41 -0.04 -12.85 6.61
N ALA A 42 -1.08 -12.84 7.45
CA ALA A 42 -2.50 -13.03 7.13
C ALA A 42 -2.89 -14.00 6.00
N GLY A 43 -3.29 -15.22 6.38
CA GLY A 43 -4.32 -16.01 5.69
C GLY A 43 -3.97 -16.51 4.28
N THR A 44 -3.06 -17.47 4.17
CA THR A 44 -2.91 -18.27 2.94
C THR A 44 -3.98 -19.36 2.92
N VAL A 45 -4.97 -19.22 2.04
CA VAL A 45 -5.72 -20.37 1.53
C VAL A 45 -4.72 -21.18 0.70
N GLU A 46 -4.48 -22.42 1.09
CA GLU A 46 -3.61 -23.33 0.36
C GLU A 46 -4.24 -23.64 -1.01
N ALA A 47 -3.83 -22.90 -2.03
CA ALA A 47 -3.99 -23.30 -3.42
C ALA A 47 -2.63 -23.81 -3.91
N HIS A 48 -2.56 -25.13 -4.08
CA HIS A 48 -1.46 -25.79 -4.77
C HIS A 48 -1.48 -25.30 -6.22
N GLU A 49 -0.54 -24.44 -6.61
CA GLU A 49 -0.39 -24.01 -8.01
C GLU A 49 0.97 -24.48 -8.55
N GLU A 50 0.90 -25.27 -9.61
CA GLU A 50 2.04 -25.72 -10.40
C GLU A 50 2.85 -24.52 -10.90
N ALA A 51 4.17 -24.67 -10.93
CA ALA A 51 5.11 -23.64 -11.36
C ALA A 51 4.97 -23.33 -12.87
N VAL A 52 3.95 -22.57 -13.22
CA VAL A 52 3.85 -21.90 -14.53
C VAL A 52 4.86 -20.75 -14.51
N LYS A 53 5.73 -20.70 -15.53
CA LYS A 53 6.70 -19.61 -15.74
C LYS A 53 5.96 -18.25 -15.74
N LYS A 54 5.90 -17.58 -14.59
CA LYS A 54 5.33 -16.24 -14.47
C LYS A 54 6.16 -15.29 -15.34
N ASN A 55 5.49 -14.61 -16.27
CA ASN A 55 6.06 -13.47 -16.99
C ASN A 55 6.66 -12.48 -15.98
N PRO A 56 7.75 -11.77 -16.29
CA PRO A 56 8.32 -10.79 -15.35
C PRO A 56 7.31 -9.71 -14.90
N LEU A 57 6.26 -9.44 -15.70
CA LEU A 57 5.11 -8.61 -15.34
C LEU A 57 4.12 -9.31 -14.39
N ASP A 58 3.78 -10.58 -14.61
CA ASP A 58 2.91 -11.37 -13.70
C ASP A 58 3.61 -11.70 -12.37
N ALA A 59 4.94 -11.77 -12.37
CA ALA A 59 5.73 -11.83 -11.16
C ALA A 59 5.81 -10.46 -10.45
N PHE A 60 5.51 -9.37 -11.15
CA PHE A 60 5.51 -8.00 -10.63
C PHE A 60 4.18 -7.56 -10.05
N ILE A 61 3.09 -8.08 -10.60
CA ILE A 61 1.74 -7.75 -10.17
C ILE A 61 1.08 -9.04 -9.70
N ASP A 62 1.28 -9.36 -8.43
CA ASP A 62 0.57 -10.50 -7.85
C ASP A 62 -0.88 -10.09 -7.57
N PHE A 63 -1.76 -10.41 -8.52
CA PHE A 63 -3.21 -10.16 -8.43
C PHE A 63 -3.92 -11.20 -7.55
N GLN A 64 -3.26 -12.31 -7.19
CA GLN A 64 -3.88 -13.41 -6.46
C GLN A 64 -4.47 -12.98 -5.10
N PRO A 65 -3.81 -12.12 -4.29
CA PRO A 65 -4.32 -11.76 -2.95
C PRO A 65 -5.66 -11.01 -2.97
N PHE A 66 -6.05 -10.41 -4.10
CA PHE A 66 -7.20 -9.52 -4.17
C PHE A 66 -8.16 -9.84 -5.33
N LEU A 67 -7.98 -10.98 -6.01
CA LEU A 67 -8.85 -11.47 -7.08
C LEU A 67 -10.29 -11.73 -6.61
N GLY A 68 -10.47 -12.31 -5.42
CA GLY A 68 -11.80 -12.60 -4.85
C GLY A 68 -12.61 -11.32 -4.62
N PRO A 69 -12.09 -10.34 -3.86
CA PRO A 69 -12.71 -9.03 -3.70
C PRO A 69 -12.96 -8.30 -5.03
N LEU A 70 -12.01 -8.34 -5.97
CA LEU A 70 -12.17 -7.73 -7.31
C LEU A 70 -13.35 -8.34 -8.08
N ALA A 71 -13.46 -9.67 -8.08
CA ALA A 71 -14.56 -10.38 -8.73
C ALA A 71 -15.91 -10.05 -8.08
N ALA A 72 -15.98 -10.02 -6.75
CA ALA A 72 -17.19 -9.63 -6.02
C ALA A 72 -17.63 -8.20 -6.35
N ALA A 73 -16.69 -7.24 -6.38
CA ALA A 73 -16.98 -5.85 -6.75
C ALA A 73 -17.50 -5.74 -8.20
N GLY A 74 -16.92 -6.50 -9.14
CA GLY A 74 -17.41 -6.59 -10.51
C GLY A 74 -18.84 -7.15 -10.62
N ILE A 75 -19.15 -8.20 -9.87
CA ILE A 75 -20.50 -8.78 -9.82
C ILE A 75 -21.51 -7.76 -9.25
N ILE A 76 -21.17 -7.06 -8.16
CA ILE A 76 -22.02 -6.02 -7.57
C ILE A 76 -22.30 -4.91 -8.59
N LYS A 77 -21.29 -4.46 -9.34
CA LYS A 77 -21.48 -3.49 -10.42
C LYS A 77 -22.45 -3.99 -11.50
N GLY A 78 -22.35 -5.26 -11.89
CA GLY A 78 -23.29 -5.89 -12.81
C GLY A 78 -24.72 -5.89 -12.28
N VAL A 79 -24.91 -6.20 -10.99
CA VAL A 79 -26.23 -6.15 -10.32
C VAL A 79 -26.78 -4.72 -10.31
N VAL A 80 -25.96 -3.73 -9.95
CA VAL A 80 -26.35 -2.31 -10.00
C VAL A 80 -26.80 -1.92 -11.41
N ALA A 81 -26.05 -2.30 -12.45
CA ALA A 81 -26.40 -2.00 -13.83
C ALA A 81 -27.78 -2.59 -14.22
N ILE A 82 -28.08 -3.82 -13.80
CA ILE A 82 -29.39 -4.45 -14.04
C ILE A 82 -30.49 -3.70 -13.28
N LEU A 83 -30.29 -3.36 -12.01
CA LEU A 83 -31.27 -2.61 -11.21
C LEU A 83 -31.53 -1.22 -11.79
N THR A 84 -30.51 -0.55 -12.31
CA THR A 84 -30.65 0.72 -13.01
C THR A 84 -31.44 0.55 -14.31
N ALA A 85 -31.12 -0.47 -15.11
CA ALA A 85 -31.79 -0.71 -16.39
C ALA A 85 -33.26 -1.15 -16.25
N THR A 86 -33.60 -1.91 -15.20
CA THR A 86 -34.93 -2.50 -15.02
C THR A 86 -35.85 -1.65 -14.16
N LEU A 87 -35.33 -1.05 -13.08
CA LEU A 87 -36.12 -0.33 -12.09
C LEU A 87 -35.84 1.18 -12.08
N GLY A 88 -34.88 1.67 -12.88
CA GLY A 88 -34.45 3.07 -12.85
C GLY A 88 -33.75 3.47 -11.54
N TRP A 89 -33.32 2.50 -10.73
CA TRP A 89 -32.68 2.75 -9.45
C TRP A 89 -31.24 3.22 -9.65
N THR A 90 -30.90 4.32 -9.00
CA THR A 90 -29.59 4.95 -9.05
C THR A 90 -29.18 5.40 -7.65
N ALA A 91 -27.89 5.61 -7.44
CA ALA A 91 -27.36 6.13 -6.17
C ALA A 91 -27.98 7.48 -5.74
N LYS A 92 -28.59 8.23 -6.68
CA LYS A 92 -29.24 9.52 -6.42
C LYS A 92 -30.68 9.41 -5.95
N ASN A 93 -31.38 8.31 -6.26
CA ASN A 93 -32.80 8.16 -6.02
C ASN A 93 -33.17 6.96 -5.13
N ASN A 94 -32.21 6.08 -4.80
CA ASN A 94 -32.47 4.88 -4.02
C ASN A 94 -31.26 4.52 -3.13
N GLY A 95 -31.51 4.31 -1.83
CA GLY A 95 -30.47 3.99 -0.85
C GLY A 95 -29.80 2.63 -1.04
N VAL A 96 -30.54 1.62 -1.55
CA VAL A 96 -29.96 0.31 -1.89
C VAL A 96 -29.00 0.44 -3.06
N ALA A 97 -29.40 1.19 -4.09
CA ALA A 97 -28.52 1.47 -5.22
C ALA A 97 -27.27 2.26 -4.77
N LEU A 98 -27.40 3.22 -3.85
CA LEU A 98 -26.25 3.94 -3.30
C LEU A 98 -25.25 3.00 -2.61
N VAL A 99 -25.71 2.13 -1.71
CA VAL A 99 -24.83 1.20 -0.97
C VAL A 99 -24.17 0.21 -1.92
N LEU A 100 -24.91 -0.34 -2.88
CA LEU A 100 -24.36 -1.28 -3.87
C LEU A 100 -23.36 -0.60 -4.82
N THR A 101 -23.66 0.61 -5.28
CA THR A 101 -22.71 1.41 -6.07
C THR A 101 -21.43 1.66 -5.27
N ALA A 102 -21.53 2.08 -4.00
CA ALA A 102 -20.36 2.29 -3.16
C ALA A 102 -19.54 1.01 -2.92
N ALA A 103 -20.20 -0.13 -2.68
CA ALA A 103 -19.54 -1.43 -2.52
C ALA A 103 -18.85 -1.89 -3.82
N GLY A 104 -19.47 -1.63 -4.97
CA GLY A 104 -18.92 -1.97 -6.28
C GLY A 104 -17.81 -1.03 -6.74
N ASP A 105 -17.90 0.27 -6.47
CA ASP A 105 -16.90 1.27 -6.89
C ASP A 105 -15.71 1.36 -5.95
N GLY A 106 -15.94 1.26 -4.63
CA GLY A 106 -14.91 1.50 -3.62
C GLY A 106 -13.67 0.63 -3.82
N PHE A 107 -13.87 -0.66 -4.13
CA PHE A 107 -12.73 -1.55 -4.37
C PHE A 107 -11.88 -1.15 -5.58
N PHE A 108 -12.52 -0.73 -6.69
CA PHE A 108 -11.80 -0.29 -7.88
C PHE A 108 -11.12 1.07 -7.66
N GLN A 109 -11.79 1.98 -6.96
CA GLN A 109 -11.25 3.31 -6.64
C GLN A 109 -10.00 3.22 -5.75
N PHE A 110 -9.93 2.24 -4.84
CA PHE A 110 -8.79 2.03 -3.96
C PHE A 110 -7.91 0.85 -4.38
N LEU A 111 -8.05 0.39 -5.63
CA LEU A 111 -7.21 -0.67 -6.18
C LEU A 111 -5.70 -0.35 -6.11
N PRO A 112 -5.24 0.90 -6.38
CA PRO A 112 -3.84 1.28 -6.20
C PRO A 112 -3.29 0.95 -4.81
N ILE A 113 -4.06 1.26 -3.76
CA ILE A 113 -3.68 1.03 -2.35
C ILE A 113 -3.51 -0.48 -2.07
N MET A 114 -4.39 -1.32 -2.62
CA MET A 114 -4.29 -2.77 -2.42
C MET A 114 -3.03 -3.34 -3.08
N ILE A 115 -2.69 -2.83 -4.26
CA ILE A 115 -1.51 -3.26 -5.02
C ILE A 115 -0.23 -2.77 -4.35
N ALA A 116 -0.26 -1.59 -3.74
CA ALA A 116 0.84 -1.03 -3.01
C ALA A 116 1.34 -1.93 -1.87
N LEU A 117 0.44 -2.63 -1.18
CA LEU A 117 0.81 -3.60 -0.14
C LEU A 117 1.66 -4.73 -0.70
N ASN A 118 1.22 -5.34 -1.81
CA ASN A 118 1.97 -6.41 -2.46
C ASN A 118 3.32 -5.89 -2.99
N ALA A 119 3.34 -4.67 -3.52
CA ALA A 119 4.57 -4.00 -3.96
C ALA A 119 5.52 -3.73 -2.78
N ALA A 120 5.00 -3.29 -1.63
CA ALA A 120 5.78 -3.01 -0.43
C ALA A 120 6.47 -4.28 0.08
N HIS A 121 5.74 -5.40 0.14
CA HIS A 121 6.29 -6.71 0.49
C HIS A 121 7.40 -7.14 -0.47
N LYS A 122 7.16 -6.98 -1.77
CA LYS A 122 8.15 -7.31 -2.80
C LYS A 122 9.41 -6.46 -2.70
N PHE A 123 9.26 -5.17 -2.42
CA PHE A 123 10.39 -4.24 -2.31
C PHE A 123 11.00 -4.18 -0.91
N LYS A 124 10.43 -4.90 0.07
CA LYS A 124 10.86 -4.90 1.48
C LYS A 124 10.83 -3.50 2.09
N MET A 125 9.77 -2.76 1.75
CA MET A 125 9.46 -1.44 2.29
C MET A 125 8.53 -1.59 3.50
N ASN A 126 8.43 -0.58 4.37
CA ASN A 126 7.41 -0.58 5.40
C ASN A 126 6.00 -0.47 4.79
N ASP A 127 5.13 -1.44 5.09
CA ASP A 127 3.75 -1.51 4.57
C ASP A 127 2.94 -0.23 4.84
N PHE A 128 3.02 0.31 6.06
CA PHE A 128 2.29 1.53 6.44
C PHE A 128 2.82 2.76 5.71
N THR A 129 4.14 2.86 5.49
CA THR A 129 4.72 3.94 4.69
C THR A 129 4.25 3.84 3.23
N ALA A 130 4.23 2.64 2.65
CA ALA A 130 3.74 2.43 1.29
C ALA A 130 2.24 2.75 1.15
N LEU A 131 1.42 2.29 2.09
CA LEU A 131 0.00 2.66 2.17
C LEU A 131 -0.21 4.16 2.29
N ALA A 132 0.58 4.85 3.12
CA ALA A 132 0.47 6.29 3.31
C ALA A 132 0.83 7.07 2.04
N ILE A 133 1.85 6.62 1.31
CA ILE A 133 2.24 7.18 0.01
C ILE A 133 1.09 7.08 -0.99
N GLU A 134 0.48 5.91 -1.07
CA GLU A 134 -0.54 5.61 -2.07
C GLU A 134 -1.86 6.26 -1.73
N ALA A 135 -2.22 6.29 -0.45
CA ALA A 135 -3.33 7.08 0.06
C ALA A 135 -3.18 8.57 -0.26
N ALA A 136 -1.94 9.09 -0.21
CA ALA A 136 -1.67 10.48 -0.56
C ALA A 136 -1.71 10.72 -2.08
N LEU A 137 -1.34 9.74 -2.91
CA LEU A 137 -1.44 9.84 -4.37
C LEU A 137 -2.89 9.69 -4.87
N VAL A 138 -3.74 8.91 -4.20
CA VAL A 138 -5.20 8.87 -4.47
C VAL A 138 -5.98 9.98 -3.75
N TYR A 139 -5.30 11.00 -3.20
CA TYR A 139 -5.96 12.07 -2.48
C TYR A 139 -6.99 12.79 -3.38
N PRO A 140 -8.23 13.03 -2.88
CA PRO A 140 -9.29 13.62 -3.70
C PRO A 140 -8.86 14.95 -4.34
N ASN A 141 -9.15 15.09 -5.64
CA ASN A 141 -8.84 16.27 -6.45
C ASN A 141 -7.33 16.61 -6.58
N LEU A 142 -6.41 15.72 -6.20
CA LEU A 142 -4.97 15.96 -6.31
C LEU A 142 -4.57 16.27 -7.76
N GLU A 143 -4.95 15.41 -8.71
CA GLU A 143 -4.62 15.57 -10.14
C GLU A 143 -5.16 16.90 -10.71
N ALA A 144 -6.43 17.20 -10.43
CA ALA A 144 -7.08 18.41 -10.90
C ALA A 144 -6.40 19.67 -10.33
N THR A 145 -6.06 19.65 -9.04
CA THR A 145 -5.40 20.76 -8.34
C THR A 145 -3.98 20.95 -8.85
N MET A 146 -3.23 19.87 -9.02
CA MET A 146 -1.85 19.91 -9.53
C MET A 146 -1.80 20.38 -10.98
N THR A 147 -2.75 19.97 -11.82
CA THR A 147 -2.89 20.47 -13.19
C THR A 147 -3.18 21.97 -13.20
N ALA A 148 -4.09 22.44 -12.33
CA ALA A 148 -4.43 23.86 -12.24
C ALA A 148 -3.24 24.71 -11.75
N LEU A 149 -2.54 24.26 -10.72
CA LEU A 149 -1.32 24.91 -10.22
C LEU A 149 -0.18 24.87 -11.25
N GLY A 150 -0.10 23.80 -12.05
CA GLY A 150 0.92 23.64 -13.09
C GLY A 150 0.80 24.70 -14.18
N LYS A 151 -0.44 25.07 -14.55
CA LYS A 151 -0.71 26.14 -15.53
C LYS A 151 -0.21 27.52 -15.08
N VAL A 152 -0.12 27.74 -13.77
CA VAL A 152 0.39 29.00 -13.19
C VAL A 152 1.83 28.88 -12.67
N GLY A 153 2.51 27.77 -12.96
CA GLY A 153 3.90 27.53 -12.54
C GLY A 153 4.09 27.38 -11.02
N ALA A 154 3.00 27.11 -10.28
CA ALA A 154 2.99 27.01 -8.82
C ALA A 154 3.15 25.56 -8.29
N VAL A 155 3.49 24.61 -9.17
CA VAL A 155 3.79 23.22 -8.78
C VAL A 155 5.28 23.11 -8.51
N ASN A 156 5.68 23.66 -7.37
CA ASN A 156 7.06 23.57 -6.91
C ASN A 156 7.12 23.42 -5.39
N PHE A 157 8.11 22.66 -4.93
CA PHE A 157 8.46 22.55 -3.54
C PHE A 157 9.79 23.28 -3.34
N PHE A 158 9.72 24.50 -2.81
CA PHE A 158 10.89 25.36 -2.60
C PHE A 158 11.79 25.52 -3.85
N GLY A 159 11.18 25.63 -5.03
CA GLY A 159 11.88 25.79 -6.32
C GLY A 159 12.22 24.48 -7.05
N ILE A 160 11.95 23.32 -6.46
CA ILE A 160 12.04 22.02 -7.14
C ILE A 160 10.68 21.71 -7.78
N PRO A 161 10.60 21.44 -9.09
CA PRO A 161 9.33 21.09 -9.73
C PRO A 161 8.79 19.79 -9.12
N LEU A 162 7.53 19.81 -8.70
CA LEU A 162 6.86 18.58 -8.24
C LEU A 162 6.28 17.85 -9.45
N GLY A 163 6.64 16.58 -9.60
CA GLY A 163 6.15 15.73 -10.67
C GLY A 163 5.15 14.73 -10.12
N LEU A 164 3.91 14.75 -10.62
CA LEU A 164 3.04 13.58 -10.51
C LEU A 164 3.20 12.71 -11.76
N PRO A 165 3.18 11.38 -11.63
CA PRO A 165 3.04 10.49 -12.78
C PRO A 165 1.80 10.91 -13.58
N THR A 166 1.98 11.20 -14.87
CA THR A 166 0.90 11.66 -15.75
C THR A 166 -0.10 10.52 -16.01
N GLY A 167 -1.35 10.67 -15.58
CA GLY A 167 -2.45 9.72 -15.86
C GLY A 167 -3.45 9.60 -14.71
N ASP A 168 -4.64 9.07 -14.99
CA ASP A 168 -5.69 8.80 -14.01
C ASP A 168 -5.23 7.75 -12.99
N TYR A 169 -4.57 8.22 -11.94
CA TYR A 169 -3.90 7.41 -10.92
C TYR A 169 -4.88 6.53 -10.14
N LEU A 170 -6.16 6.93 -10.07
CA LEU A 170 -7.22 6.17 -9.40
C LEU A 170 -7.51 4.83 -10.09
N SER A 171 -7.13 4.69 -11.36
CA SER A 171 -7.51 3.55 -12.19
C SER A 171 -6.32 2.71 -12.68
N THR A 172 -5.08 3.17 -12.46
CA THR A 172 -3.89 2.56 -13.06
C THR A 172 -2.98 1.88 -12.03
N VAL A 173 -2.75 0.59 -12.26
CA VAL A 173 -1.90 -0.29 -11.44
C VAL A 173 -0.41 0.06 -11.54
N ILE A 174 0.05 0.44 -12.74
CA ILE A 174 1.48 0.60 -13.02
C ILE A 174 2.07 1.80 -12.25
N PRO A 175 1.45 3.00 -12.24
CA PRO A 175 1.96 4.13 -11.47
C PRO A 175 2.09 3.86 -9.97
N ALA A 176 1.15 3.12 -9.38
CA ALA A 176 1.20 2.72 -7.97
C ALA A 176 2.46 1.90 -7.65
N ILE A 177 2.71 0.86 -8.45
CA ILE A 177 3.88 0.00 -8.26
C ILE A 177 5.19 0.78 -8.45
N LEU A 178 5.23 1.70 -9.42
CA LEU A 178 6.39 2.55 -9.65
C LEU A 178 6.63 3.52 -8.50
N ALA A 179 5.58 4.14 -7.95
CA ALA A 179 5.67 5.03 -6.79
C ALA A 179 6.24 4.28 -5.58
N VAL A 180 5.69 3.11 -5.25
CA VAL A 180 6.22 2.26 -4.17
C VAL A 180 7.65 1.79 -4.46
N TRP A 181 8.00 1.51 -5.71
CA TRP A 181 9.37 1.15 -6.09
C TRP A 181 10.37 2.28 -5.82
N VAL A 182 10.07 3.51 -6.28
CA VAL A 182 10.90 4.71 -6.02
C VAL A 182 10.98 4.96 -4.52
N ALA A 183 9.84 4.97 -3.83
CA ALA A 183 9.76 5.15 -2.39
C ALA A 183 10.59 4.12 -1.62
N SER A 184 10.61 2.87 -2.07
CA SER A 184 11.42 1.82 -1.44
C SER A 184 12.93 2.08 -1.51
N HIS A 185 13.39 2.72 -2.60
CA HIS A 185 14.80 3.12 -2.73
C HIS A 185 15.12 4.28 -1.81
N ILE A 186 14.23 5.28 -1.75
CA ILE A 186 14.36 6.43 -0.85
C ILE A 186 14.37 5.96 0.60
N GLU A 187 13.44 5.09 1.00
CA GLU A 187 13.34 4.57 2.37
C GLU A 187 14.64 3.85 2.78
N LYS A 188 15.17 2.99 1.90
CA LYS A 188 16.43 2.26 2.15
C LYS A 188 17.63 3.20 2.27
N PHE A 189 17.68 4.26 1.47
CA PHE A 189 18.73 5.27 1.56
C PHE A 189 18.62 6.06 2.87
N MET A 190 17.42 6.51 3.22
CA MET A 190 17.17 7.25 4.45
C MET A 190 17.45 6.43 5.70
N LYS A 191 17.13 5.12 5.70
CA LYS A 191 17.49 4.23 6.82
C LYS A 191 18.99 4.15 7.09
N LYS A 192 19.84 4.34 6.08
CA LYS A 192 21.31 4.31 6.23
C LYS A 192 21.87 5.60 6.82
N ILE A 193 21.27 6.74 6.49
CA ILE A 193 21.78 8.07 6.89
C ILE A 193 21.21 8.50 8.25
N THR A 194 20.00 8.05 8.57
CA THR A 194 19.25 8.54 9.73
C THR A 194 19.73 7.90 11.04
N PRO A 195 20.06 8.69 12.09
CA PRO A 195 20.39 8.17 13.41
C PRO A 195 19.24 7.38 14.06
N ASP A 196 19.57 6.33 14.83
CA ASP A 196 18.61 5.35 15.37
C ASP A 196 17.50 5.96 16.24
N PHE A 197 17.79 7.02 16.99
CA PHE A 197 16.82 7.65 17.91
C PHE A 197 15.69 8.42 17.18
N VAL A 198 15.91 8.83 15.92
CA VAL A 198 14.87 9.48 15.08
C VAL A 198 14.41 8.64 13.90
N LYS A 199 15.04 7.47 13.67
CA LYS A 199 14.84 6.64 12.49
C LYS A 199 13.38 6.25 12.25
N VAL A 200 12.63 5.97 13.32
CA VAL A 200 11.23 5.50 13.23
C VAL A 200 10.31 6.50 12.53
N PHE A 201 10.44 7.80 12.80
CA PHE A 201 9.56 8.81 12.18
C PHE A 201 10.21 9.53 11.01
N MET A 202 11.52 9.80 11.09
CA MET A 202 12.23 10.62 10.10
C MET A 202 12.33 9.91 8.74
N VAL A 203 12.52 8.59 8.75
CA VAL A 203 12.59 7.82 7.50
C VAL A 203 11.26 7.90 6.74
N SER A 204 10.13 7.64 7.41
CA SER A 204 8.80 7.73 6.78
C SER A 204 8.45 9.16 6.37
N PHE A 205 8.78 10.15 7.20
CA PHE A 205 8.56 11.58 6.90
C PHE A 205 9.27 12.00 5.60
N VAL A 206 10.56 11.70 5.48
CA VAL A 206 11.34 12.11 4.31
C VAL A 206 10.91 11.31 3.07
N THR A 207 10.60 10.03 3.21
CA THR A 207 10.14 9.19 2.09
C THR A 207 8.82 9.71 1.51
N LEU A 208 7.88 10.13 2.36
CA LEU A 208 6.60 10.72 1.92
C LEU A 208 6.78 12.02 1.13
N ILE A 209 7.75 12.84 1.49
CA ILE A 209 8.00 14.13 0.82
C ILE A 209 8.78 13.92 -0.48
N LEU A 210 9.90 13.18 -0.41
CA LEU A 210 10.81 13.04 -1.54
C LEU A 210 10.20 12.28 -2.71
N GLN A 211 9.16 11.48 -2.51
CA GLN A 211 8.53 10.74 -3.60
C GLN A 211 7.76 11.62 -4.61
N TYR A 212 7.49 12.88 -4.27
CA TYR A 212 6.85 13.86 -5.16
C TYR A 212 7.85 14.74 -5.93
N LEU A 213 9.14 14.62 -5.62
CA LEU A 213 10.25 15.34 -6.27
C LEU A 213 10.84 14.48 -7.38
#